data_AF-A0A7Y4WYX5-F1
#
_entry.id   AF-A0A7Y4WYX5-F1
#
_cell.length_a   1.000
_cell.length_b   1.000
_cell.length_c   1.000
_cell.angle_alpha   90.00
_cell.angle_beta   90.00
_cell.angle_gamma   90.00
#
_symmetry.space_group_name_H-M   'P 1'
#
loop_
_entity.id
_entity.type
_entity.pdbx_description
1 polymer ?
#
loop_
_entity_poly.entity_id
_entity_poly.type
_entity_poly.pdbx_seq_one_letter_code
_entity_poly.pdbx_strand_id
1 'polypeptide(L)'
;MIQYKVDIHDEEDRPNGPNLYKEFRFKGTISSATGFARSGARGTNYFLVFQGRGNGCDNASDFTHWRLEIDGPKADYAFFGKLDTEAAERADGASER
;
A
#
# COMPACT_ATOMS: atom_id res chain seq x y z
N MET A 1 -11.12 16.40 -9.04
CA MET A 1 -10.89 15.29 -10.00
C MET A 1 -9.42 14.92 -9.91
N ILE A 2 -9.08 13.66 -9.59
CA ILE A 2 -7.68 13.21 -9.56
C ILE A 2 -7.35 12.69 -10.97
N GLN A 3 -6.29 13.22 -11.59
CA GLN A 3 -5.82 12.82 -12.91
C GLN A 3 -4.46 12.11 -12.74
N TYR A 4 -4.36 10.88 -13.21
CA TYR A 4 -3.10 10.15 -13.30
C TYR A 4 -2.50 10.37 -14.69
N LYS A 5 -1.22 10.70 -14.76
CA LYS A 5 -0.47 10.84 -16.00
C LYS A 5 0.72 9.90 -15.93
N VAL A 6 1.07 9.30 -17.07
CA VAL A 6 2.30 8.52 -17.21
C VAL A 6 3.47 9.50 -17.21
N ASP A 7 4.45 9.27 -16.34
CA ASP A 7 5.73 9.96 -16.43
C ASP A 7 6.56 9.30 -17.54
N ILE A 8 6.59 9.94 -18.70
CA ILE A 8 7.33 9.46 -19.87
C ILE A 8 8.86 9.65 -19.73
N HIS A 9 9.32 10.26 -18.65
CA HIS A 9 10.74 10.44 -18.33
C HIS A 9 11.26 9.41 -17.31
N ASP A 10 10.41 8.47 -16.87
CA ASP A 10 10.84 7.28 -16.13
C ASP A 10 11.44 6.29 -17.16
N GLU A 11 12.61 6.65 -17.70
CA GLU A 11 13.30 6.08 -18.88
C GLU A 11 13.89 4.67 -18.67
N GLU A 12 13.25 3.82 -17.88
CA GLU A 12 13.58 2.40 -17.92
C GLU A 12 12.81 1.77 -19.08
N ASP A 13 13.41 1.85 -20.28
CA ASP A 13 13.05 1.06 -21.47
C ASP A 13 13.20 -0.44 -21.15
N ARG A 14 12.21 -0.97 -20.41
CA ARG A 14 12.13 -2.39 -20.09
C ARG A 14 11.49 -3.12 -21.26
N PRO A 15 11.82 -4.41 -21.47
CA PRO A 15 11.26 -5.23 -22.56
C PRO A 15 9.73 -5.22 -22.65
N ASN A 16 9.06 -4.88 -21.54
CA ASN A 16 7.61 -4.90 -21.40
C ASN A 16 6.96 -3.51 -21.50
N GLY A 17 7.69 -2.44 -21.84
CA GLY A 17 7.17 -1.07 -21.92
C GLY A 17 7.43 -0.21 -20.68
N PRO A 18 6.85 1.01 -20.61
CA PRO A 18 7.19 2.01 -19.60
C PRO A 18 6.83 1.56 -18.18
N ASN A 19 7.62 1.97 -17.20
CA ASN A 19 7.34 1.67 -15.80
C ASN A 19 6.19 2.55 -15.27
N LEU A 20 5.03 1.96 -15.00
CA LEU A 20 3.85 2.72 -14.61
C LEU A 20 3.69 2.78 -13.09
N TYR A 21 3.25 3.94 -12.61
CA TYR A 21 2.82 4.08 -11.23
C TYR A 21 1.57 3.24 -10.95
N LYS A 22 1.61 2.45 -9.87
CA LYS A 22 0.52 1.57 -9.44
C LYS A 22 0.12 1.86 -8.00
N GLU A 23 -1.18 1.75 -7.73
CA GLU A 23 -1.73 1.84 -6.38
C GLU A 23 -2.81 0.79 -6.11
N PHE A 24 -2.75 0.17 -4.93
CA PHE A 24 -3.88 -0.55 -4.35
C PHE A 24 -4.45 0.22 -3.18
N ARG A 25 -5.75 0.48 -3.23
CA ARG A 25 -6.47 1.30 -2.26
C ARG A 25 -7.56 0.50 -1.58
N PHE A 26 -7.48 0.43 -0.26
CA PHE A 26 -8.47 -0.20 0.59
C PHE A 26 -9.09 0.87 1.49
N LYS A 27 -10.42 0.89 1.54
CA LYS A 27 -11.17 1.80 2.41
C LYS A 27 -12.26 1.02 3.11
N GLY A 28 -12.47 1.33 4.38
CA GLY A 28 -13.59 0.77 5.11
C GLY A 28 -13.75 1.38 6.50
N THR A 29 -14.79 0.95 7.19
CA THR A 29 -15.02 1.30 8.58
C THR A 29 -14.36 0.27 9.49
N ILE A 30 -13.66 0.72 10.52
CA ILE A 30 -13.02 -0.15 11.51
C ILE A 30 -14.11 -0.75 12.40
N SER A 31 -14.25 -2.08 12.38
CA SER A 31 -15.21 -2.81 13.21
C SER A 31 -14.70 -3.04 14.63
N SER A 32 -13.40 -3.26 14.79
CA SER A 32 -12.72 -3.39 16.08
C SER A 32 -11.23 -3.04 15.93
N ALA A 33 -10.60 -2.54 16.99
CA ALA A 33 -9.15 -2.34 17.04
C ALA A 33 -8.59 -2.70 18.42
N THR A 34 -7.31 -3.06 18.44
CA THR A 34 -6.53 -3.35 19.64
C THR A 34 -5.38 -2.34 19.78
N GLY A 35 -4.62 -2.43 20.88
CA GLY A 35 -3.48 -1.54 21.11
C GLY A 35 -3.88 -0.07 21.27
N PHE A 36 -3.08 0.83 20.70
CA PHE A 36 -3.23 2.28 20.83
C PHE A 36 -4.54 2.83 20.22
N ALA A 37 -5.12 2.12 19.24
CA ALA A 37 -6.34 2.54 18.56
C ALA A 37 -7.64 2.07 19.26
N ARG A 38 -7.54 1.26 20.33
CA ARG A 38 -8.70 0.61 20.98
C ARG A 38 -9.77 1.59 21.45
N SER A 39 -9.39 2.72 22.05
CA SER A 39 -10.32 3.71 22.61
C SER A 39 -10.98 4.58 21.54
N GLY A 40 -10.38 4.68 20.35
CA GLY A 40 -10.81 5.55 19.26
C GLY A 40 -11.51 4.84 18.12
N ALA A 41 -11.39 3.51 17.99
CA ALA A 41 -11.76 2.78 16.78
C ALA A 41 -13.24 2.79 16.38
N ARG A 42 -14.17 2.97 17.32
CA ARG A 42 -15.61 2.91 16.99
C ARG A 42 -16.01 4.14 16.17
N GLY A 43 -16.53 3.91 14.97
CA GLY A 43 -16.93 4.98 14.04
C GLY A 43 -15.76 5.63 13.32
N THR A 44 -14.60 4.98 13.30
CA THR A 44 -13.44 5.41 12.49
C THR A 44 -13.44 4.69 11.15
N ASN A 45 -12.91 5.38 10.14
CA ASN A 45 -12.65 4.83 8.83
C ASN A 45 -11.14 4.70 8.65
N TYR A 46 -10.74 3.69 7.88
CA TYR A 46 -9.37 3.55 7.43
C TYR A 46 -9.27 3.79 5.93
N PHE A 47 -8.12 4.28 5.51
CA PHE A 47 -7.70 4.36 4.12
C PHE A 47 -6.26 3.86 4.00
N LEU A 48 -6.09 2.66 3.46
CA LEU A 48 -4.81 2.02 3.25
C LEU A 48 -4.44 2.06 1.78
N VAL A 49 -3.26 2.57 1.46
CA VAL A 49 -2.72 2.65 0.12
C VAL A 49 -1.39 1.93 0.06
N PHE A 50 -1.26 0.97 -0.85
CA PHE A 50 0.03 0.44 -1.29
C PHE A 50 0.42 1.13 -2.59
N GLN A 51 1.68 1.53 -2.69
CA GLN A 51 2.20 2.31 -3.80
C GLN A 51 3.45 1.66 -4.34
N GLY A 52 3.59 1.69 -5.65
CA GLY A 52 4.78 1.19 -6.32
C GLY A 52 4.73 1.39 -7.81
N ARG A 53 5.45 0.52 -8.52
CA ARG A 53 5.67 0.67 -9.95
C ARG A 53 5.73 -0.70 -10.63
N GLY A 54 5.18 -0.79 -11.83
CA GLY A 54 5.27 -1.98 -12.67
C GLY A 54 4.46 -1.83 -13.95
N ASN A 55 4.70 -2.70 -14.91
CA ASN A 55 3.99 -2.69 -16.20
C ASN A 55 3.33 -4.04 -16.56
N GLY A 56 3.39 -5.02 -15.67
CA GLY A 56 2.73 -6.32 -15.84
C GLY A 56 1.34 -6.38 -15.18
N CYS A 57 0.75 -7.58 -15.15
CA CYS A 57 -0.39 -7.88 -14.29
C CYS A 57 -0.10 -7.51 -12.83
N ASP A 58 -1.14 -7.27 -12.04
CA ASP A 58 -0.96 -6.87 -10.64
C ASP A 58 -0.24 -7.94 -9.83
N ASN A 59 0.89 -7.56 -9.24
CA ASN A 59 1.69 -8.40 -8.36
C ASN A 59 2.01 -7.63 -7.07
N ALA A 60 2.00 -8.32 -5.92
CA ALA A 60 2.37 -7.74 -4.63
C ALA A 60 3.81 -7.19 -4.63
N SER A 61 4.72 -7.81 -5.40
CA SER A 61 6.12 -7.37 -5.52
C SER A 61 6.27 -6.01 -6.18
N ASP A 62 5.26 -5.51 -6.89
CA ASP A 62 5.30 -4.21 -7.55
C ASP A 62 5.19 -3.05 -6.54
N PHE A 63 4.71 -3.32 -5.32
CA PHE A 63 4.51 -2.32 -4.29
C PHE A 63 5.71 -2.21 -3.35
N THR A 64 6.17 -0.99 -3.11
CA THR A 64 7.37 -0.70 -2.31
C THR A 64 7.08 0.18 -1.10
N HIS A 65 5.92 0.83 -1.08
CA HIS A 65 5.52 1.75 -0.02
C HIS A 65 4.09 1.50 0.40
N TRP A 66 3.78 1.87 1.65
CA TRP A 66 2.43 1.84 2.17
C TRP A 66 2.13 3.10 2.98
N ARG A 67 0.85 3.46 3.02
CA ARG A 67 0.30 4.52 3.87
C ARG A 67 -1.04 4.09 4.43
N LEU A 68 -1.21 4.22 5.73
CA LEU A 68 -2.47 3.98 6.43
C LEU A 68 -2.93 5.27 7.09
N GLU A 69 -4.09 5.74 6.70
CA GLU A 69 -4.80 6.85 7.36
C GLU A 69 -5.97 6.28 8.15
N ILE A 70 -6.15 6.76 9.38
CA ILE A 70 -7.30 6.44 10.24
C ILE A 70 -7.93 7.76 10.65
N ASP A 71 -9.19 7.94 10.26
CA ASP A 71 -9.96 9.15 10.52
C ASP A 71 -11.27 8.80 11.26
N GLY A 72 -11.57 9.54 12.31
CA GLY A 72 -12.86 9.52 12.97
C GLY A 72 -12.90 10.36 14.24
N PRO A 73 -13.99 10.30 15.01
CA PRO A 73 -14.30 11.28 16.06
C PRO A 73 -13.25 11.41 17.18
N LYS A 74 -12.43 10.38 17.37
CA LYS A 74 -11.39 10.30 18.42
C LYS A 74 -10.07 9.73 17.88
N ALA A 75 -9.88 9.71 16.56
CA ALA A 75 -8.68 9.17 15.94
C ALA A 75 -8.38 9.94 14.66
N ASP A 76 -7.19 10.54 14.61
CA ASP A 76 -6.63 11.18 13.42
C ASP A 76 -5.15 10.78 13.38
N TYR A 77 -4.88 9.72 12.61
CA TYR A 77 -3.55 9.13 12.51
C TYR A 77 -3.18 8.88 11.06
N ALA A 78 -1.93 9.20 10.73
CA ALA A 78 -1.31 8.84 9.46
C ALA A 78 -0.03 8.06 9.73
N PHE A 79 0.04 6.85 9.21
CA PHE A 79 1.22 5.99 9.23
C PHE A 79 1.70 5.78 7.80
N PHE A 80 3.01 5.68 7.62
CA PHE A 80 3.60 5.43 6.31
C PHE A 80 4.93 4.69 6.47
N GLY A 81 5.33 3.98 5.43
CA GLY A 81 6.57 3.24 5.45
C GLY A 81 6.93 2.62 4.11
N LYS A 82 8.10 2.01 4.08
CA LYS A 82 8.54 1.13 2.99
C LYS A 82 8.09 -0.30 3.29
N LEU A 83 7.77 -1.04 2.24
CA LEU A 83 7.65 -2.49 2.31
C LEU A 83 9.05 -3.07 2.16
N ASP A 84 9.48 -3.84 3.14
CA ASP A 84 10.79 -4.48 3.08
C ASP A 84 10.70 -5.70 2.16
N THR A 85 11.34 -5.61 1.00
CA THR A 85 11.34 -6.67 -0.01
C THR A 85 12.05 -7.93 0.49
N GLU A 86 12.93 -7.84 1.49
CA GLU A 86 13.59 -9.01 2.08
C GLU A 86 12.67 -9.84 3.00
N ALA A 87 11.57 -9.26 3.49
CA ALA A 87 10.61 -10.00 4.32
C ALA A 87 9.69 -10.88 3.47
N ALA A 88 9.43 -10.49 2.23
CA ALA A 88 8.61 -11.25 1.29
C ALA A 88 9.32 -12.52 0.79
N GLU A 89 10.63 -12.45 0.48
CA GLU A 89 11.42 -13.62 0.07
C GLU A 89 11.56 -14.65 1.20
N ARG A 90 11.69 -14.22 2.46
CA ARG A 90 11.73 -15.13 3.62
C ARG A 90 10.39 -15.83 3.90
N ALA A 91 9.27 -15.23 3.50
CA ALA A 91 7.95 -15.82 3.68
C ALA A 91 7.66 -16.92 2.63
N ASP A 92 8.17 -16.77 1.41
CA ASP A 92 7.99 -17.75 0.33
C ASP A 92 8.97 -18.94 0.46
N GLY A 93 10.19 -18.70 0.95
CA GLY A 93 11.18 -19.76 1.23
C GLY A 93 10.92 -20.61 2.49
N ALA A 94 9.87 -20.33 3.25
CA ALA A 94 9.52 -21.07 4.47
C ALA A 94 8.56 -22.25 4.21
N SER A 95 8.12 -22.45 2.96
CA SER A 95 7.21 -23.54 2.56
C SER A 95 7.92 -24.82 2.09
N GLU A 96 9.23 -24.97 2.34
CA GLU A 96 10.00 -26.19 2.03
C GLU A 96 10.88 -26.64 3.22
N ARG A 97 10.26 -26.91 4.37
CA ARG A 97 10.80 -27.87 5.36
C ARG A 97 9.69 -28.66 6.03
#